data_AF-A0A445GXM2-F1
#
_entry.id   AF-A0A445GXM2-F1
#
_cell.length_a   1.000
_cell.length_b   1.000
_cell.length_c   1.000
_cell.angle_alpha   90.00
_cell.angle_beta   90.00
_cell.angle_gamma   90.00
#
_symmetry.space_group_name_H-M   'P 1'
#
loop_
_entity.id
_entity.type
_entity.pdbx_description
1 polymer ?
#
loop_
_entity_poly.entity_id
_entity_poly.type
_entity_poly.pdbx_seq_one_letter_code
_entity_poly.pdbx_strand_id
1 'polypeptide(L)'
;MKMAVLLVRNCMLEETSDDFNKAVNVAIHCINDHKYYEKVLRNAIKGVGTDEDGLTRVFVTRITEKDLKDIKELYYKKNSGHLEDAVAKEISGYYKKFLLTLLGKEG
;
A
#
# COMPACT_ATOMS: atom_id res chain seq x y z
N MET A 1 19.38 2.65 -10.73
CA MET A 1 18.06 2.00 -10.89
C MET A 1 16.96 2.88 -11.49
N LYS A 2 16.87 4.20 -11.23
CA LYS A 2 15.86 5.09 -11.84
C LYS A 2 15.80 5.04 -13.39
N MET A 3 16.94 4.85 -14.06
CA MET A 3 16.99 4.74 -15.53
C MET A 3 16.41 3.43 -16.09
N ALA A 4 16.54 2.31 -15.36
CA ALA A 4 15.97 1.03 -15.81
C ALA A 4 14.44 1.06 -15.77
N VAL A 5 13.86 1.74 -14.77
CA VAL A 5 12.40 1.93 -14.67
C VAL A 5 11.87 2.82 -15.80
N LEU A 6 12.63 3.84 -16.20
CA LEU A 6 12.26 4.73 -17.32
C LEU A 6 12.34 4.04 -18.68
N LEU A 7 13.35 3.19 -18.88
CA LEU A 7 13.50 2.38 -20.10
C LEU A 7 12.37 1.34 -20.22
N VAL A 8 12.05 0.63 -19.15
CA VAL A 8 10.93 -0.33 -19.14
C VAL A 8 9.59 0.39 -19.35
N ARG A 9 9.43 1.60 -18.82
CA ARG A 9 8.22 2.42 -19.04
C ARG A 9 8.07 2.86 -20.50
N ASN A 10 9.15 3.28 -21.16
CA ASN A 10 9.08 3.75 -22.54
C ASN A 10 8.93 2.62 -23.56
N CYS A 11 9.54 1.44 -23.32
CA CYS A 11 9.44 0.30 -24.24
C CYS A 11 8.09 -0.42 -24.22
N MET A 12 7.24 -0.21 -23.20
CA MET A 12 5.98 -0.95 -23.01
C MET A 12 4.73 -0.18 -23.46
N LEU A 13 4.87 1.09 -23.88
CA LEU A 13 3.76 1.92 -24.36
C LEU A 13 3.46 1.72 -25.86
N GLU A 14 4.28 0.94 -26.56
CA GLU A 14 4.03 0.56 -27.95
C GLU A 14 3.11 -0.67 -27.99
N GLU A 15 1.83 -0.40 -28.23
CA GLU A 15 0.77 -1.31 -28.68
C GLU A 15 0.44 -2.55 -27.81
N THR A 16 -0.32 -2.38 -26.72
CA THR A 16 -0.99 -3.51 -26.02
C THR A 16 -2.35 -3.11 -25.43
N SER A 17 -3.22 -4.08 -25.12
CA SER A 17 -4.58 -3.82 -24.62
C SER A 17 -4.55 -3.07 -23.28
N ASP A 18 -5.58 -2.26 -23.04
CA ASP A 18 -5.72 -1.40 -21.85
C ASP A 18 -5.57 -2.19 -20.53
N ASP A 19 -6.08 -3.43 -20.48
CA ASP A 19 -5.98 -4.28 -19.30
C ASP A 19 -4.56 -4.82 -19.04
N PHE A 20 -3.81 -5.12 -20.11
CA PHE A 20 -2.40 -5.49 -19.96
C PHE A 20 -1.57 -4.30 -19.46
N ASN A 21 -1.80 -3.11 -20.01
CA ASN A 21 -1.16 -1.89 -19.55
C ASN A 21 -1.48 -1.57 -18.09
N LYS A 22 -2.72 -1.79 -17.63
CA LYS A 22 -3.08 -1.67 -16.21
C LYS A 22 -2.30 -2.66 -15.36
N ALA A 23 -2.28 -3.94 -15.75
CA ALA A 23 -1.58 -4.98 -15.00
C ALA A 23 -0.07 -4.71 -14.89
N VAL A 24 0.58 -4.32 -15.98
CA VAL A 24 2.01 -3.95 -15.99
C VAL A 24 2.27 -2.70 -15.14
N ASN A 25 1.43 -1.67 -15.25
CA ASN A 25 1.56 -0.48 -14.41
C ASN A 25 1.42 -0.82 -12.93
N VAL A 26 0.47 -1.68 -12.55
CA VAL A 26 0.32 -2.17 -11.18
C VAL A 26 1.56 -2.94 -10.76
N ALA A 27 2.11 -3.84 -11.58
CA ALA A 27 3.32 -4.58 -11.27
C ALA A 27 4.53 -3.65 -11.03
N ILE A 28 4.74 -2.65 -11.89
CA ILE A 28 5.81 -1.64 -11.73
C ILE A 28 5.65 -0.87 -10.42
N HIS A 29 4.42 -0.45 -10.08
CA HIS A 29 4.14 0.25 -8.82
C HIS A 29 4.33 -0.66 -7.60
N CYS A 30 3.93 -1.94 -7.69
CA CYS A 30 4.14 -2.93 -6.63
C CYS A 30 5.62 -3.19 -6.35
N ILE A 31 6.51 -3.04 -7.34
CA ILE A 31 7.93 -3.37 -7.15
C ILE A 31 8.66 -2.35 -6.25
N ASN A 32 8.31 -1.06 -6.27
CA ASN A 32 9.08 -0.05 -5.54
C ASN A 32 8.33 1.25 -5.18
N ASP A 33 7.00 1.30 -5.29
CA ASP A 33 6.26 2.52 -4.99
C ASP A 33 5.46 2.43 -3.69
N HIS A 34 6.03 2.95 -2.60
CA HIS A 34 5.32 3.14 -1.34
C HIS A 34 4.05 4.00 -1.47
N LYS A 35 3.93 4.85 -2.53
CA LYS A 35 2.71 5.60 -2.80
C LYS A 35 1.56 4.71 -3.24
N TYR A 36 1.85 3.59 -3.91
CA TYR A 36 0.83 2.61 -4.26
C TYR A 36 0.28 1.93 -3.02
N TYR A 37 1.17 1.47 -2.14
CA TYR A 37 0.79 0.84 -0.87
C TYR A 37 0.00 1.79 0.03
N GLU A 38 0.42 3.05 0.13
CA GLU A 38 -0.35 4.09 0.82
C GLU A 38 -1.77 4.23 0.23
N LYS A 39 -1.91 4.26 -1.10
CA LYS A 39 -3.21 4.36 -1.77
C LYS A 39 -4.09 3.14 -1.49
N VAL A 40 -3.52 1.93 -1.51
CA VAL A 40 -4.25 0.70 -1.18
C VAL A 40 -4.75 0.75 0.25
N LEU A 41 -3.89 1.07 1.23
CA LEU A 41 -4.27 1.18 2.64
C LEU A 41 -5.36 2.23 2.85
N ARG A 42 -5.20 3.42 2.26
CA ARG A 42 -6.21 4.47 2.35
C ARG A 42 -7.54 4.00 1.80
N ASN A 43 -7.55 3.40 0.61
CA ASN A 43 -8.80 2.95 -0.01
C ASN A 43 -9.47 1.82 0.80
N ALA A 44 -8.67 0.92 1.39
CA ALA A 44 -9.19 -0.18 2.19
C ALA A 44 -9.84 0.27 3.51
N ILE A 45 -9.41 1.41 4.05
CA ILE A 45 -9.88 1.95 5.34
C ILE A 45 -10.97 3.02 5.16
N LYS A 46 -10.93 3.82 4.07
CA LYS A 46 -11.80 5.02 3.91
C LYS A 46 -13.13 4.75 3.21
N GLY A 47 -13.42 3.51 2.81
CA GLY A 47 -14.62 3.12 2.05
C GLY A 47 -15.83 2.74 2.93
N VAL A 48 -16.94 2.34 2.28
CA VAL A 48 -18.03 1.64 2.98
C VAL A 48 -17.59 0.20 3.20
N GLY A 49 -17.46 -0.19 4.46
CA GLY A 49 -16.84 -1.46 4.84
C GLY A 49 -15.31 -1.40 4.77
N THR A 50 -14.66 -2.55 4.93
CA THR A 50 -13.20 -2.67 4.95
C THR A 50 -12.75 -3.67 3.90
N ASP A 51 -11.82 -3.28 3.04
CA ASP A 51 -11.14 -4.21 2.13
C ASP A 51 -10.02 -4.95 2.89
N GLU A 52 -10.41 -6.00 3.61
CA GLU A 52 -9.51 -6.83 4.41
C GLU A 52 -8.45 -7.53 3.55
N ASP A 53 -8.78 -7.90 2.30
CA ASP A 53 -7.83 -8.49 1.35
C ASP A 53 -6.77 -7.48 0.93
N GLY A 54 -7.17 -6.24 0.68
CA GLY A 54 -6.29 -5.12 0.40
C GLY A 54 -5.32 -4.84 1.55
N LEU A 55 -5.84 -4.76 2.79
CA LEU A 55 -5.03 -4.60 4.00
C LEU A 55 -4.05 -5.75 4.18
N THR A 56 -4.55 -6.99 4.18
CA THR A 56 -3.73 -8.20 4.35
C THR A 56 -2.62 -8.25 3.32
N ARG A 57 -2.92 -7.97 2.05
CA ARG A 57 -1.91 -7.94 0.98
C ARG A 57 -0.78 -6.96 1.27
N VAL A 58 -1.09 -5.73 1.71
CA VAL A 58 -0.04 -4.75 2.02
C VAL A 58 0.79 -5.19 3.22
N PHE A 59 0.14 -5.57 4.32
CA PHE A 59 0.85 -5.97 5.54
C PHE A 59 1.71 -7.22 5.36
N VAL A 60 1.26 -8.23 4.61
CA VAL A 60 2.03 -9.46 4.35
C VAL A 60 3.18 -9.21 3.38
N THR A 61 2.99 -8.39 2.34
CA THR A 61 4.03 -8.18 1.31
C THR A 61 5.06 -7.10 1.66
N ARG A 62 4.76 -6.21 2.63
CA ARG A 62 5.59 -5.06 3.00
C ARG A 62 5.89 -4.97 4.50
N ILE A 63 5.98 -6.12 5.17
CA ILE A 63 6.23 -6.23 6.61
C ILE A 63 7.63 -5.79 7.06
N THR A 64 8.52 -5.37 6.15
CA THR A 64 9.86 -4.93 6.54
C THR A 64 9.78 -3.61 7.32
N GLU A 65 10.57 -3.47 8.38
CA GLU A 65 10.58 -2.27 9.22
C GLU A 65 10.78 -0.98 8.41
N LYS A 66 11.66 -1.05 7.39
CA LYS A 66 11.93 0.07 6.49
C LYS A 66 10.72 0.43 5.64
N ASP A 67 10.12 -0.55 4.96
CA ASP A 67 8.97 -0.29 4.09
C ASP A 67 7.78 0.24 4.90
N LEU A 68 7.51 -0.36 6.06
CA LEU A 68 6.39 0.04 6.89
C LEU A 68 6.56 1.45 7.45
N LYS A 69 7.79 1.84 7.82
CA LYS A 69 8.11 3.22 8.21
C LYS A 69 7.84 4.21 7.08
N ASP A 70 8.36 3.93 5.88
CA ASP A 70 8.19 4.82 4.73
C ASP A 70 6.70 4.95 4.33
N ILE A 71 5.95 3.84 4.38
CA ILE A 71 4.50 3.83 4.13
C ILE A 71 3.74 4.63 5.19
N LYS A 72 4.07 4.47 6.49
CA LYS A 72 3.45 5.24 7.59
C LYS A 72 3.68 6.74 7.42
N GLU A 73 4.90 7.15 7.10
CA GLU A 73 5.23 8.56 6.85
C GLU A 73 4.46 9.12 5.64
N LEU A 74 4.37 8.35 4.55
CA LEU A 74 3.61 8.76 3.37
C LEU A 74 2.11 8.83 3.63
N TYR A 75 1.57 7.89 4.40
CA TYR A 75 0.17 7.88 4.81
C TYR A 75 -0.14 9.14 5.61
N TYR A 76 0.67 9.46 6.63
CA TYR A 76 0.51 10.68 7.43
C TYR A 76 0.60 11.95 6.58
N LYS A 77 1.53 12.03 5.62
CA LYS A 77 1.66 13.20 4.73
C LYS A 77 0.46 13.42 3.80
N LYS A 78 -0.25 12.35 3.43
CA LYS A 78 -1.35 12.40 2.44
C LYS A 78 -2.74 12.33 3.06
N ASN A 79 -2.84 12.00 4.34
CA ASN A 79 -4.11 11.78 5.04
C ASN A 79 -4.13 12.59 6.34
N SER A 80 -5.32 12.82 6.88
CA SER A 80 -5.52 13.66 8.06
C SER A 80 -5.22 12.94 9.39
N GLY A 81 -4.34 11.94 9.42
CA GLY A 81 -4.04 11.17 10.62
C GLY A 81 -3.05 10.02 10.41
N HIS A 82 -2.64 9.39 11.51
CA HIS A 82 -1.74 8.25 11.49
C HIS A 82 -2.45 6.98 11.00
N LEU A 83 -1.69 6.09 10.34
CA LEU A 83 -2.23 4.83 9.81
C LEU A 83 -2.81 3.96 10.93
N GLU A 84 -2.14 3.95 12.07
CA GLU A 84 -2.49 3.16 13.25
C GLU A 84 -3.79 3.66 13.90
N ASP A 85 -4.04 4.97 13.86
CA ASP A 85 -5.30 5.54 14.35
C ASP A 85 -6.46 5.15 13.41
N ALA A 86 -6.20 5.21 12.10
CA ALA A 86 -7.17 4.82 11.10
C ALA A 86 -7.52 3.32 11.20
N VAL A 87 -6.51 2.45 11.33
CA VAL A 87 -6.69 1.01 11.59
C VAL A 87 -7.45 0.77 12.90
N ALA A 88 -7.10 1.49 13.97
CA ALA A 88 -7.75 1.31 15.26
C ALA A 88 -9.23 1.71 15.26
N LYS A 89 -9.61 2.66 14.40
CA LYS A 89 -10.98 3.15 14.28
C LYS A 89 -11.85 2.24 13.43
N GLU A 90 -11.35 1.79 12.28
CA GLU A 90 -12.17 1.10 11.29
C GLU A 90 -12.16 -0.44 11.45
N ILE A 91 -11.13 -1.01 12.09
CA ILE A 91 -10.97 -2.47 12.23
C ILE A 91 -11.19 -2.89 13.68
N SER A 92 -11.79 -4.06 13.90
CA SER A 92 -12.09 -4.60 15.23
C SER A 92 -11.55 -6.03 15.43
N GLY A 93 -11.71 -6.56 16.65
CA GLY A 93 -11.37 -7.95 16.98
C GLY A 93 -9.88 -8.28 16.99
N TYR A 94 -9.54 -9.56 16.79
CA TYR A 94 -8.16 -10.05 16.78
C TYR A 94 -7.35 -9.53 15.60
N TYR A 95 -8.02 -9.30 14.46
CA TYR A 95 -7.36 -8.77 13.27
C TYR A 95 -6.82 -7.36 13.51
N LYS A 96 -7.59 -6.48 14.18
CA LYS A 96 -7.11 -5.17 14.63
C LYS A 96 -5.84 -5.30 15.48
N LYS A 97 -5.86 -6.15 16.52
CA LYS A 97 -4.71 -6.33 17.42
C LYS A 97 -3.47 -6.73 16.65
N PHE A 98 -3.59 -7.75 15.80
CA PHE A 98 -2.51 -8.22 14.95
C PHE A 98 -1.90 -7.09 14.09
N LEU A 99 -2.74 -6.30 13.41
CA LEU A 99 -2.27 -5.18 12.59
C LEU A 99 -1.59 -4.07 13.42
N LEU A 100 -2.12 -3.75 14.60
CA LEU A 100 -1.52 -2.75 15.49
C LEU A 100 -0.18 -3.22 16.08
N THR A 101 -0.03 -4.51 16.35
CA THR A 101 1.27 -5.12 16.71
C THR A 101 2.28 -4.94 15.58
N LEU A 102 1.91 -5.25 14.33
CA LEU A 102 2.80 -5.06 13.18
C LEU A 102 3.21 -3.59 12.99
N LEU A 103 2.31 -2.66 13.29
CA LEU A 103 2.58 -1.22 13.18
C LEU A 103 3.43 -0.65 14.33
N GLY A 104 3.74 -1.46 15.35
CA GLY A 104 4.51 -1.05 16.52
C GLY A 104 3.73 -0.13 17.47
N LYS A 105 2.39 -0.20 17.48
CA LYS A 105 1.54 0.59 18.39
C LYS A 105 1.12 -0.19 19.64
N GLU A 106 1.16 -1.52 19.60
CA GLU A 106 1.02 -2.35 20.81
C GLU A 106 2.40 -2.83 21.26
N GLY A 107 2.96 -2.09 22.22
CA GLY A 107 4.12 -2.42 23.05
C GLY A 107 3.95 -1.74 24.40
#